data_AF-A0A940CD62-F1
#
_entry.id   AF-A0A940CD62-F1
#
_cell.length_a   1.000
_cell.length_b   1.000
_cell.length_c   1.000
_cell.angle_alpha   90.00
_cell.angle_beta   90.00
_cell.angle_gamma   90.00
#
_symmetry.space_group_name_H-M   'P 1'
#
loop_
_entity.id
_entity.type
_entity.pdbx_description
1 polymer ?
#
loop_
_entity_poly.entity_id
_entity_poly.type
_entity_poly.pdbx_seq_one_letter_code
_entity_poly.pdbx_strand_id
1 'polypeptide(L)'
;MSAADNYCPDRLLIIAATGNAHKLTEFGSIFGSFFPEDAVDVLSQKKAAELAGVNYIAPPEDGGSFAANAYIKARALEEFVLTRDGTRTFAAGYKALCVIADDSGLCVDALGGAPGIYSARYAAAPGSFDDASDADNVDLLLKNLTGVPQERRTARFECHISALLRFGPGFASQVRTETAGDLKGLIAFERHGGGGFGYDPVLFLPEYGLTVAQLDAAEKNRISHRGKALRAAAEEVYGNFRKLCVV
;
A
#
# COMPACT_ATOMS: atom_id res chain seq x y z
N MET A 1 -25.45 -39.74 -12.94
CA MET A 1 -25.06 -38.32 -13.07
C MET A 1 -23.91 -38.07 -12.13
N SER A 2 -22.79 -37.60 -12.67
CA SER A 2 -21.50 -37.51 -11.99
C SER A 2 -21.53 -36.57 -10.80
N ALA A 3 -20.88 -36.99 -9.71
CA ALA A 3 -20.43 -36.13 -8.63
C ALA A 3 -19.44 -35.10 -9.19
N ALA A 4 -19.97 -33.96 -9.66
CA ALA A 4 -19.24 -32.71 -9.69
C ALA A 4 -19.64 -31.98 -8.40
N ASP A 5 -19.16 -32.51 -7.27
CA ASP A 5 -19.22 -31.80 -6.01
C ASP A 5 -18.47 -30.47 -6.18
N ASN A 6 -19.19 -29.38 -5.93
CA ASN A 6 -18.75 -27.99 -6.05
C ASN A 6 -17.59 -27.68 -5.09
N TYR A 7 -16.38 -28.11 -5.41
CA TYR A 7 -15.18 -27.63 -4.75
C TYR A 7 -14.84 -26.24 -5.28
N CYS A 8 -15.42 -25.19 -4.70
CA CYS A 8 -14.92 -23.83 -4.83
C CYS A 8 -13.77 -23.71 -3.80
N PRO A 9 -12.51 -23.53 -4.21
CA PRO A 9 -11.43 -23.42 -3.24
C PRO A 9 -11.70 -22.23 -2.32
N ASP A 10 -11.51 -22.40 -1.00
CA ASP A 10 -11.47 -21.32 0.00
C ASP A 10 -10.23 -20.43 -0.19
N ARG A 11 -9.97 -20.02 -1.43
CA ARG A 11 -8.82 -19.24 -1.86
C ARG A 11 -9.24 -17.82 -2.21
N LEU A 12 -8.41 -16.88 -1.81
CA LEU A 12 -8.52 -15.45 -2.08
C LEU A 12 -7.41 -15.04 -3.05
N LEU A 13 -7.80 -14.39 -4.14
CA LEU A 13 -6.84 -13.70 -5.00
C LEU A 13 -6.72 -12.24 -4.56
N ILE A 14 -5.53 -11.77 -4.27
CA ILE A 14 -5.25 -10.36 -4.01
C ILE A 14 -4.52 -9.76 -5.21
N ILE A 15 -4.98 -8.61 -5.70
CA ILE A 15 -4.30 -7.85 -6.74
C ILE A 15 -3.93 -6.47 -6.17
N ALA A 16 -2.63 -6.22 -6.04
CA ALA A 16 -2.11 -4.99 -5.49
C ALA A 16 -1.84 -3.94 -6.59
N ALA A 17 -2.39 -2.74 -6.41
CA ALA A 17 -2.19 -1.56 -7.26
C ALA A 17 -0.82 -0.91 -7.00
N THR A 18 0.24 -1.69 -7.20
CA THR A 18 1.61 -1.22 -7.09
C THR A 18 2.54 -1.95 -8.05
N GLY A 19 3.52 -1.21 -8.58
CA GLY A 19 4.68 -1.78 -9.29
C GLY A 19 5.89 -2.02 -8.38
N ASN A 20 5.83 -1.63 -7.09
CA ASN A 20 6.97 -1.71 -6.19
C ASN A 20 7.12 -3.13 -5.62
N ALA A 21 8.24 -3.79 -5.95
CA ALA A 21 8.52 -5.16 -5.53
C ALA A 21 8.64 -5.33 -4.00
N HIS A 22 9.14 -4.32 -3.28
CA HIS A 22 9.21 -4.36 -1.81
C HIS A 22 7.81 -4.32 -1.21
N LYS A 23 6.92 -3.45 -1.73
CA LYS A 23 5.52 -3.43 -1.30
C LYS A 23 4.87 -4.80 -1.52
N LEU A 24 4.99 -5.39 -2.70
CA LEU A 24 4.39 -6.72 -2.97
C LEU A 24 4.86 -7.80 -2.00
N THR A 25 6.15 -7.78 -1.63
CA THR A 25 6.71 -8.71 -0.65
C THR A 25 6.07 -8.52 0.73
N GLU A 26 5.93 -7.27 1.19
CA GLU A 26 5.25 -6.95 2.45
C GLU A 26 3.78 -7.39 2.44
N PHE A 27 3.06 -7.18 1.33
CA PHE A 27 1.66 -7.58 1.19
C PHE A 27 1.53 -9.11 1.27
N GLY A 28 2.33 -9.86 0.50
CA GLY A 28 2.34 -11.32 0.53
C GLY A 28 2.66 -11.88 1.91
N SER A 29 3.69 -11.36 2.57
CA SER A 29 4.07 -11.81 3.91
C SER A 29 3.00 -11.52 4.96
N ILE A 30 2.41 -10.32 4.96
CA ILE A 30 1.39 -9.96 5.95
C ILE A 30 0.11 -10.74 5.69
N PHE A 31 -0.45 -10.70 4.49
CA PHE A 31 -1.68 -11.44 4.20
C PHE A 31 -1.51 -12.95 4.39
N GLY A 32 -0.37 -13.53 3.99
CA GLY A 32 -0.08 -14.94 4.22
C GLY A 32 -0.07 -15.35 5.69
N SER A 33 0.21 -14.42 6.62
CA SER A 33 0.17 -14.70 8.07
C SER A 33 -1.23 -14.73 8.68
N PHE A 34 -2.25 -14.18 8.01
CA PHE A 34 -3.64 -14.15 8.50
C PHE A 34 -4.50 -15.30 7.95
N PHE A 35 -4.08 -15.90 6.85
CA PHE A 35 -4.86 -16.91 6.14
C PHE A 35 -4.22 -18.30 6.30
N PRO A 36 -5.00 -19.38 6.11
CA PRO A 36 -4.43 -20.72 6.01
C PRO A 36 -3.37 -20.79 4.91
N GLU A 37 -2.44 -21.74 5.04
CA GLU A 37 -1.43 -22.01 4.03
C GLU A 37 -2.08 -22.22 2.65
N ASP A 38 -1.48 -21.65 1.61
CA ASP A 38 -1.93 -21.67 0.21
C ASP A 38 -3.34 -21.07 -0.08
N ALA A 39 -3.97 -20.44 0.92
CA ALA A 39 -5.30 -19.84 0.76
C ALA A 39 -5.27 -18.44 0.12
N VAL A 40 -4.09 -17.81 -0.01
CA VAL A 40 -3.95 -16.47 -0.60
C VAL A 40 -2.90 -16.47 -1.68
N ASP A 41 -3.28 -16.01 -2.87
CA ASP A 41 -2.35 -15.66 -3.92
C ASP A 41 -2.30 -14.13 -4.06
N VAL A 42 -1.10 -13.55 -4.19
CA VAL A 42 -0.91 -12.10 -4.37
C VAL A 42 -0.28 -11.83 -5.73
N LEU A 43 -0.97 -11.03 -6.54
CA LEU A 43 -0.50 -10.55 -7.83
C LEU A 43 -0.27 -9.03 -7.79
N SER A 44 0.67 -8.57 -8.61
CA SER A 44 0.81 -7.15 -8.91
C SER A 44 -0.15 -6.71 -10.02
N GLN A 45 -0.43 -5.42 -10.11
CA GLN A 45 -1.17 -4.84 -11.23
C GLN A 45 -0.53 -5.19 -12.59
N LYS A 46 0.81 -5.25 -12.66
CA LYS A 46 1.53 -5.63 -13.88
C LYS A 46 1.26 -7.08 -14.25
N LYS A 47 1.32 -7.99 -13.26
CA LYS A 47 1.06 -9.41 -13.52
C LYS A 47 -0.39 -9.67 -13.89
N ALA A 48 -1.33 -8.96 -13.26
CA ALA A 48 -2.74 -9.02 -13.65
C ALA A 48 -2.95 -8.53 -15.09
N ALA A 49 -2.30 -7.44 -15.48
CA ALA A 49 -2.35 -6.91 -16.85
C ALA A 49 -1.77 -7.90 -17.88
N GLU A 50 -0.62 -8.51 -17.58
CA GLU A 50 -0.02 -9.56 -18.40
C GLU A 50 -0.96 -10.77 -18.59
N LEU A 51 -1.60 -11.24 -17.51
CA LEU A 51 -2.53 -12.37 -17.56
C LEU A 51 -3.83 -12.02 -18.30
N ALA A 52 -4.28 -10.76 -18.21
CA ALA A 52 -5.41 -10.26 -18.99
C ALA A 52 -5.08 -10.08 -20.48
N GLY A 53 -3.78 -9.99 -20.84
CA GLY A 53 -3.36 -9.65 -22.19
C GLY A 53 -3.68 -8.20 -22.59
N VAL A 54 -3.88 -7.32 -21.60
CA VAL A 54 -4.28 -5.91 -21.80
C VAL A 54 -3.29 -5.00 -21.09
N ASN A 55 -2.96 -3.87 -21.72
CA ASN A 55 -2.15 -2.86 -21.05
C ASN A 55 -2.97 -2.14 -19.97
N TYR A 56 -2.43 -2.05 -18.75
CA TYR A 56 -3.02 -1.28 -17.67
C TYR A 56 -2.26 0.03 -17.49
N ILE A 57 -2.99 1.15 -17.51
CA ILE A 57 -2.45 2.47 -17.21
C ILE A 57 -3.05 2.89 -15.88
N ALA A 58 -2.19 3.15 -14.89
CA ALA A 58 -2.63 3.63 -13.58
C ALA A 58 -3.27 5.02 -13.72
N PRO A 59 -4.35 5.32 -12.97
CA PRO A 59 -4.98 6.63 -12.98
C PRO A 59 -4.05 7.69 -12.36
N PRO A 60 -4.26 8.99 -12.67
CA PRO A 60 -3.64 10.06 -11.91
C PRO A 60 -4.10 10.03 -10.44
N GLU A 61 -3.20 10.39 -9.52
CA GLU A 61 -3.48 10.57 -8.09
C GLU A 61 -3.88 12.02 -7.80
N ASP A 62 -5.11 12.39 -8.15
CA ASP A 62 -5.66 13.74 -8.02
C ASP A 62 -6.54 13.93 -6.77
N GLY A 63 -6.52 12.96 -5.85
CA GLY A 63 -7.22 13.00 -4.58
C GLY A 63 -6.62 14.03 -3.62
N GLY A 64 -7.47 14.65 -2.81
CA GLY A 64 -7.06 15.61 -1.77
C GLY A 64 -6.48 14.97 -0.50
N SER A 65 -6.32 13.64 -0.45
CA SER A 65 -5.80 12.91 0.71
C SER A 65 -5.22 11.55 0.31
N PHE A 66 -4.41 10.96 1.18
CA PHE A 66 -3.89 9.59 0.98
C PHE A 66 -5.01 8.56 0.82
N ALA A 67 -6.07 8.65 1.64
CA ALA A 67 -7.22 7.75 1.53
C ALA A 67 -7.92 7.86 0.17
N ALA A 68 -8.07 9.09 -0.35
CA ALA A 68 -8.66 9.32 -1.67
C ALA A 68 -7.80 8.71 -2.79
N ASN A 69 -6.48 8.94 -2.78
CA ASN A 69 -5.56 8.36 -3.77
C ASN A 69 -5.52 6.84 -3.71
N ALA A 70 -5.49 6.25 -2.51
CA ALA A 70 -5.56 4.80 -2.32
C ALA A 70 -6.86 4.25 -2.94
N TYR A 71 -7.99 4.90 -2.70
CA TYR A 71 -9.26 4.48 -3.29
C TYR A 71 -9.30 4.63 -4.82
N ILE A 72 -8.79 5.74 -5.38
CA ILE A 72 -8.70 5.97 -6.83
C ILE A 72 -7.92 4.83 -7.49
N LYS A 73 -6.73 4.51 -6.96
CA LYS A 73 -5.90 3.38 -7.43
C LYS A 73 -6.64 2.05 -7.35
N ALA A 74 -7.23 1.74 -6.20
CA ALA A 74 -7.94 0.48 -5.99
C ALA A 74 -9.13 0.34 -6.95
N ARG A 75 -9.93 1.40 -7.14
CA ARG A 75 -11.10 1.37 -8.02
C ARG A 75 -10.75 1.25 -9.47
N ALA A 76 -9.75 1.99 -9.95
CA ALA A 76 -9.33 1.90 -11.34
C ALA A 76 -8.77 0.51 -11.66
N LEU A 77 -7.98 -0.07 -10.75
CA LEU A 77 -7.50 -1.43 -10.92
C LEU A 77 -8.65 -2.45 -10.81
N GLU A 78 -9.58 -2.27 -9.89
CA GLU A 78 -10.79 -3.09 -9.77
C GLU A 78 -11.61 -3.09 -11.05
N GLU A 79 -11.88 -1.93 -11.63
CA GLU A 79 -12.61 -1.81 -12.89
C GLU A 79 -11.88 -2.53 -14.01
N PHE A 80 -10.57 -2.30 -14.14
CA PHE A 80 -9.72 -3.00 -15.10
C PHE A 80 -9.80 -4.52 -14.95
N VAL A 81 -9.63 -5.02 -13.72
CA VAL A 81 -9.68 -6.46 -13.44
C VAL A 81 -11.10 -7.01 -13.44
N LEU A 82 -12.17 -6.23 -13.60
CA LEU A 82 -13.54 -6.77 -13.73
C LEU A 82 -14.07 -6.70 -15.17
N THR A 83 -13.27 -6.20 -16.12
CA THR A 83 -13.63 -6.20 -17.54
C THR A 83 -13.85 -7.61 -18.10
N ARG A 84 -14.78 -7.73 -19.06
CA ARG A 84 -15.36 -9.01 -19.51
C ARG A 84 -14.39 -9.95 -20.22
N ASP A 85 -13.27 -9.46 -20.73
CA ASP A 85 -12.46 -10.17 -21.73
C ASP A 85 -11.26 -10.95 -21.16
N GLY A 86 -10.85 -10.73 -19.89
CA GLY A 86 -9.60 -11.34 -19.35
C GLY A 86 -9.70 -11.97 -17.96
N THR A 87 -10.34 -11.32 -17.00
CA THR A 87 -10.12 -11.64 -15.58
C THR A 87 -10.96 -12.78 -15.02
N ARG A 88 -12.14 -13.05 -15.61
CA ARG A 88 -12.89 -14.26 -15.25
C ARG A 88 -12.05 -15.52 -15.44
N THR A 89 -11.08 -15.48 -16.35
CA THR A 89 -10.23 -16.63 -16.68
C THR A 89 -9.14 -16.87 -15.64
N PHE A 90 -8.38 -15.85 -15.23
CA PHE A 90 -7.29 -16.05 -14.27
C PHE A 90 -7.73 -16.00 -12.81
N ALA A 91 -8.87 -15.39 -12.51
CA ALA A 91 -9.52 -15.50 -11.21
C ALA A 91 -10.47 -16.72 -11.13
N ALA A 92 -10.52 -17.57 -12.17
CA ALA A 92 -11.25 -18.83 -12.13
C ALA A 92 -10.63 -19.73 -11.06
N GLY A 93 -11.45 -20.22 -10.13
CA GLY A 93 -10.98 -21.06 -9.02
C GLY A 93 -10.70 -20.30 -7.73
N TYR A 94 -10.95 -18.99 -7.66
CA TYR A 94 -10.96 -18.25 -6.41
C TYR A 94 -12.39 -17.96 -5.95
N LYS A 95 -12.62 -18.05 -4.64
CA LYS A 95 -13.90 -17.73 -4.02
C LYS A 95 -14.14 -16.23 -3.93
N ALA A 96 -13.06 -15.48 -3.74
CA ALA A 96 -13.09 -14.04 -3.66
C ALA A 96 -11.85 -13.42 -4.31
N LEU A 97 -12.02 -12.19 -4.76
CA LEU A 97 -10.99 -11.35 -5.34
C LEU A 97 -10.90 -10.08 -4.50
N CYS A 98 -9.71 -9.68 -4.07
CA CYS A 98 -9.48 -8.44 -3.36
C CYS A 98 -8.54 -7.56 -4.17
N VAL A 99 -9.01 -6.37 -4.57
CA VAL A 99 -8.11 -5.33 -5.08
C VAL A 99 -7.68 -4.45 -3.94
N ILE A 100 -6.37 -4.25 -3.78
CA ILE A 100 -5.81 -3.47 -2.69
C ILE A 100 -4.87 -2.40 -3.25
N ALA A 101 -4.94 -1.20 -2.70
CA ALA A 101 -4.02 -0.12 -3.03
C ALA A 101 -3.62 0.62 -1.77
N ASP A 102 -2.37 1.08 -1.72
CA ASP A 102 -1.88 1.97 -0.69
C ASP A 102 -1.55 3.35 -1.26
N ASP A 103 -1.73 4.37 -0.44
CA ASP A 103 -1.08 5.66 -0.64
C ASP A 103 -0.36 6.08 0.64
N SER A 104 0.86 6.59 0.51
CA SER A 104 1.73 6.82 1.65
C SER A 104 2.63 8.01 1.44
N GLY A 105 2.94 8.73 2.52
CA GLY A 105 3.82 9.88 2.47
C GLY A 105 4.29 10.34 3.84
N LEU A 106 5.17 11.33 3.84
CA LEU A 106 5.68 12.00 5.03
C LEU A 106 4.90 13.30 5.26
N CYS A 107 4.40 13.50 6.47
CA CYS A 107 3.77 14.74 6.91
C CYS A 107 4.66 15.41 7.95
N VAL A 108 5.09 16.65 7.72
CA VAL A 108 5.91 17.43 8.66
C VAL A 108 5.13 18.63 9.17
N ASP A 109 4.97 18.73 10.50
CA ASP A 109 4.06 19.70 11.11
C ASP A 109 4.53 21.15 10.89
N ALA A 110 5.85 21.40 10.99
CA ALA A 110 6.43 22.71 10.71
C ALA A 110 6.23 23.19 9.25
N LEU A 111 5.92 22.29 8.33
CA LEU A 111 5.66 22.58 6.93
C LEU A 111 4.16 22.49 6.58
N GLY A 112 3.28 22.54 7.59
CA GLY A 112 1.83 22.45 7.38
C GLY A 112 1.39 21.09 6.83
N GLY A 113 2.16 20.03 7.08
CA GLY A 113 1.90 18.68 6.56
C GLY A 113 2.64 18.34 5.26
N ALA A 114 3.37 19.27 4.64
CA ALA A 114 4.20 18.94 3.49
C ALA A 114 5.35 17.98 3.88
N PRO A 115 5.81 17.10 2.97
CA PRO A 115 5.38 16.95 1.57
C PRO A 115 3.99 16.32 1.37
N GLY A 116 3.47 15.55 2.33
CA GLY A 116 2.13 14.97 2.27
C GLY A 116 1.93 14.05 1.06
N ILE A 117 0.79 14.18 0.36
CA ILE A 117 0.48 13.42 -0.86
C ILE A 117 1.46 13.65 -2.02
N TYR A 118 2.35 14.64 -1.92
CA TYR A 118 3.38 14.94 -2.90
C TYR A 118 4.73 14.30 -2.57
N SER A 119 4.80 13.41 -1.58
CA SER A 119 6.05 12.83 -1.07
C SER A 119 6.98 12.24 -2.14
N ALA A 120 6.45 11.51 -3.13
CA ALA A 120 7.28 10.91 -4.18
C ALA A 120 7.84 11.95 -5.17
N ARG A 121 7.14 13.07 -5.34
CA ARG A 121 7.42 14.14 -6.32
C ARG A 121 7.75 15.47 -5.67
N TYR A 122 8.21 15.46 -4.41
CA TYR A 122 8.36 16.68 -3.63
C TYR A 122 9.38 17.65 -4.23
N ALA A 123 10.49 17.10 -4.74
CA ALA A 123 11.54 17.84 -5.44
C ALA A 123 11.37 17.82 -6.97
N ALA A 124 10.24 17.31 -7.49
CA ALA A 124 9.99 17.30 -8.92
C ALA A 124 9.75 18.74 -9.42
N ALA A 125 9.99 18.95 -10.72
CA ALA A 125 9.71 20.24 -11.34
C ALA A 125 8.23 20.63 -11.16
N PRO A 126 7.90 21.91 -10.93
CA PRO A 126 6.51 22.34 -10.79
C PRO A 126 5.65 21.90 -11.98
N GLY A 127 4.52 21.23 -11.71
CA GLY A 127 3.63 20.71 -12.74
C GLY A 127 4.07 19.37 -13.35
N SER A 128 5.19 18.80 -12.91
CA SER A 128 5.56 17.42 -13.26
C SER A 128 4.72 16.42 -12.48
N PHE A 129 4.38 15.32 -13.16
CA PHE A 129 3.79 14.13 -12.56
C PHE A 129 4.82 13.03 -12.33
N ASP A 130 6.09 13.27 -12.68
CA ASP A 130 7.19 12.34 -12.47
C ASP A 130 7.67 12.39 -11.02
N ASP A 131 8.09 11.23 -10.52
CA ASP A 131 8.76 11.13 -9.23
C ASP A 131 10.14 11.80 -9.28
N ALA A 132 10.53 12.41 -8.16
CA ALA A 132 11.89 12.88 -7.96
C ALA A 132 12.72 11.80 -7.27
N SER A 133 14.06 11.91 -7.33
CA SER A 133 14.90 10.96 -6.60
C SER A 133 14.70 11.10 -5.10
N ASP A 134 14.83 9.99 -4.37
CA ASP A 134 14.77 9.98 -2.90
C ASP A 134 15.77 10.97 -2.29
N ALA A 135 16.96 11.09 -2.89
CA ALA A 135 17.99 12.02 -2.45
C ALA A 135 17.51 13.47 -2.59
N ASP A 136 17.02 13.88 -3.77
CA ASP A 136 16.55 15.24 -4.02
C ASP A 136 15.35 15.61 -3.13
N ASN A 137 14.43 14.67 -2.95
CA ASN A 137 13.28 14.80 -2.05
C ASN A 137 13.72 15.10 -0.61
N VAL A 138 14.72 14.36 -0.11
CA VAL A 138 15.29 14.57 1.23
C VAL A 138 16.06 15.89 1.32
N ASP A 139 16.86 16.25 0.31
CA ASP A 139 17.62 17.51 0.32
C ASP A 139 16.69 18.72 0.35
N LEU A 140 15.62 18.71 -0.44
CA LEU A 140 14.62 19.78 -0.41
C LEU A 140 13.91 19.86 0.94
N LEU A 141 13.59 18.71 1.55
CA LEU A 141 12.98 18.67 2.89
C LEU A 141 13.90 19.30 3.94
N LEU A 142 15.16 18.87 3.99
CA LEU A 142 16.13 19.39 4.97
C LEU A 142 16.36 20.89 4.76
N LYS A 143 16.46 21.34 3.51
CA LYS A 143 16.56 22.76 3.15
C LYS A 143 15.35 23.55 3.67
N ASN A 144 14.13 23.07 3.45
CA ASN A 144 12.90 23.75 3.89
C ASN A 144 12.74 23.80 5.41
N LEU A 145 13.44 22.93 6.14
CA LEU A 145 13.48 22.92 7.61
C LEU A 145 14.68 23.68 8.20
N THR A 146 15.42 24.45 7.39
CA THR A 146 16.54 25.27 7.89
C THR A 146 16.04 26.26 8.94
N GLY A 147 16.69 26.30 10.11
CA GLY A 147 16.30 27.18 11.22
C GLY A 147 15.13 26.68 12.06
N VAL A 148 14.51 25.54 11.72
CA VAL A 148 13.50 24.91 12.57
C VAL A 148 14.20 24.10 13.67
N PRO A 149 14.01 24.45 14.96
CA PRO A 149 14.63 23.74 16.07
C PRO A 149 14.06 22.33 16.21
N GLN A 150 14.83 21.40 16.78
CA GLN A 150 14.54 19.97 16.77
C GLN A 150 13.15 19.63 17.34
N GLU A 151 12.72 20.33 18.39
CA GLU A 151 11.44 20.11 19.08
C GLU A 151 10.23 20.46 18.20
N ARG A 152 10.44 21.24 17.13
CA ARG A 152 9.40 21.61 16.16
C ARG A 152 9.49 20.82 14.85
N ARG A 153 10.41 19.86 14.73
CA ARG A 153 10.56 19.01 13.54
C ARG A 153 9.70 17.74 13.62
N THR A 154 8.56 17.80 14.29
CA THR A 154 7.66 16.65 14.40
C THR A 154 7.13 16.25 13.03
N ALA A 155 7.16 14.94 12.79
CA ALA A 155 6.74 14.37 11.53
C ALA A 155 6.15 12.99 11.75
N ARG A 156 5.43 12.52 10.74
CA ARG A 156 4.90 11.17 10.70
C ARG A 156 4.88 10.66 9.27
N PHE A 157 5.26 9.41 9.09
CA PHE A 157 4.81 8.69 7.91
C PHE A 157 3.35 8.29 8.11
N GLU A 158 2.56 8.43 7.05
CA GLU A 158 1.19 7.94 6.98
C GLU A 158 1.07 6.95 5.82
N CYS A 159 0.31 5.89 6.01
CA CYS A 159 -0.13 4.99 4.95
C CYS A 159 -1.63 4.76 5.10
N HIS A 160 -2.36 4.94 4.01
CA HIS A 160 -3.76 4.58 3.89
C HIS A 160 -3.90 3.45 2.89
N ILE A 161 -4.75 2.49 3.22
CA ILE A 161 -5.04 1.33 2.38
C ILE A 161 -6.53 1.28 2.09
N SER A 162 -6.86 1.15 0.81
CA SER A 162 -8.20 0.83 0.34
C SER A 162 -8.19 -0.61 -0.18
N ALA A 163 -9.03 -1.46 0.42
CA ALA A 163 -9.22 -2.83 -0.05
C ALA A 163 -10.68 -3.03 -0.49
N LEU A 164 -10.84 -3.62 -1.68
CA LEU A 164 -12.12 -3.86 -2.34
C LEU A 164 -12.27 -5.37 -2.53
N LEU A 165 -13.00 -6.00 -1.59
CA LEU A 165 -13.26 -7.43 -1.60
C LEU A 165 -14.51 -7.73 -2.41
N ARG A 166 -14.35 -8.49 -3.49
CA ARG A 166 -15.38 -8.95 -4.40
C ARG A 166 -15.66 -10.44 -4.22
N PHE A 167 -16.93 -10.82 -4.24
CA PHE A 167 -17.36 -12.21 -4.02
C PHE A 167 -18.73 -12.49 -4.64
N GLY A 168 -19.17 -13.75 -4.51
CA GLY A 168 -20.43 -14.22 -5.08
C GLY A 168 -20.35 -14.50 -6.58
N PRO A 169 -21.47 -14.91 -7.20
CA PRO A 169 -21.50 -15.27 -8.62
C PRO A 169 -20.94 -14.16 -9.50
N GLY A 170 -19.85 -14.47 -10.20
CA GLY A 170 -19.16 -13.51 -11.07
C GLY A 170 -18.62 -12.27 -10.35
N PHE A 171 -18.29 -12.39 -9.06
CA PHE A 171 -17.72 -11.31 -8.24
C PHE A 171 -18.65 -10.08 -8.12
N ALA A 172 -19.96 -10.29 -8.15
CA ALA A 172 -20.97 -9.21 -8.20
C ALA A 172 -21.13 -8.43 -6.88
N SER A 173 -20.85 -9.05 -5.72
CA SER A 173 -20.94 -8.41 -4.42
C SER A 173 -19.61 -7.76 -4.04
N GLN A 174 -19.66 -6.69 -3.24
CA GLN A 174 -18.48 -5.94 -2.81
C GLN A 174 -18.57 -5.53 -1.35
N VAL A 175 -17.45 -5.66 -0.64
CA VAL A 175 -17.17 -4.98 0.63
C VAL A 175 -15.94 -4.09 0.43
N ARG A 176 -16.01 -2.85 0.91
CA ARG A 176 -14.89 -1.91 0.92
C ARG A 176 -14.44 -1.70 2.35
N THR A 177 -13.14 -1.75 2.57
CA THR A 177 -12.51 -1.45 3.85
C THR A 177 -11.41 -0.41 3.64
N GLU A 178 -11.34 0.54 4.56
CA GLU A 178 -10.31 1.57 4.60
C GLU A 178 -9.56 1.44 5.91
N THR A 179 -8.24 1.39 5.84
CA THR A 179 -7.39 1.29 7.04
C THR A 179 -6.23 2.26 6.91
N ALA A 180 -5.63 2.61 8.04
CA ALA A 180 -4.51 3.52 8.07
C ALA A 180 -3.49 3.09 9.13
N GLY A 181 -2.26 3.54 8.97
CA GLY A 181 -1.20 3.36 9.93
C GLY A 181 -0.23 4.53 9.86
N ASP A 182 0.40 4.83 11.00
CA ASP A 182 1.36 5.91 11.12
C ASP A 182 2.66 5.47 11.82
N LEU A 183 3.72 6.22 11.57
CA LEU A 183 4.98 6.12 12.31
C LEU A 183 5.46 7.54 12.61
N LYS A 184 5.33 7.94 13.87
CA LYS A 184 5.69 9.27 14.36
C LYS A 184 7.17 9.34 14.69
N GLY A 185 7.76 10.50 14.47
CA GLY A 185 9.16 10.77 14.77
C GLY A 185 9.50 12.26 14.66
N LEU A 186 10.78 12.54 14.59
CA LEU A 186 11.34 13.86 14.36
C LEU A 186 12.16 13.83 13.07
N ILE A 187 12.16 14.92 12.30
CA ILE A 187 13.10 15.03 11.18
C ILE A 187 14.48 15.38 11.72
N ALA A 188 15.48 14.54 11.42
CA ALA A 188 16.88 14.77 11.72
C ALA A 188 17.44 16.00 10.97
N PHE A 189 18.62 16.45 11.37
CA PHE A 189 19.30 17.55 10.67
C PHE A 189 20.08 17.07 9.44
N GLU A 190 20.45 15.80 9.41
CA GLU A 190 21.18 15.17 8.33
C GLU A 190 20.71 13.72 8.15
N ARG A 191 21.17 13.08 7.06
CA ARG A 191 20.83 11.69 6.75
C ARG A 191 21.65 10.75 7.62
N HIS A 192 21.00 9.75 8.22
CA HIS A 192 21.68 8.65 8.91
C HIS A 192 21.15 7.29 8.44
N GLY A 193 22.04 6.31 8.33
CA GLY A 193 21.71 4.96 7.84
C GLY A 193 21.80 4.81 6.32
N GLY A 194 21.83 3.56 5.86
CA GLY A 194 21.90 3.21 4.43
C GLY A 194 20.83 2.20 3.99
N GLY A 195 19.94 1.81 4.90
CA GLY A 195 18.80 0.96 4.58
C GLY A 195 17.55 1.77 4.20
N GLY A 196 16.48 1.06 3.85
CA GLY A 196 15.20 1.69 3.57
C GLY A 196 15.13 2.43 2.23
N PHE A 197 14.21 3.38 2.12
CA PHE A 197 13.98 4.20 0.93
C PHE A 197 13.29 5.53 1.30
N GLY A 198 13.21 6.47 0.35
CA GLY A 198 12.54 7.75 0.54
C GLY A 198 13.13 8.55 1.70
N TYR A 199 12.26 8.94 2.64
CA TYR A 199 12.63 9.78 3.80
C TYR A 199 13.11 9.00 5.02
N ASP A 200 13.28 7.67 4.92
CA ASP A 200 13.77 6.83 6.02
C ASP A 200 15.07 7.35 6.67
N PRO A 201 16.06 7.90 5.91
CA PRO A 201 17.31 8.38 6.50
C PRO A 201 17.18 9.62 7.37
N VAL A 202 16.03 10.29 7.36
CA VAL A 202 15.83 11.53 8.11
C VAL A 202 14.69 11.46 9.12
N LEU A 203 13.85 10.42 9.11
CA LEU A 203 12.87 10.23 10.18
C LEU A 203 13.53 9.55 11.38
N PHE A 204 13.89 10.33 12.39
CA PHE A 204 14.44 9.89 13.67
C PHE A 204 13.33 9.42 14.64
N LEU A 205 13.56 8.28 15.28
CA LEU A 205 12.65 7.69 16.26
C LEU A 205 13.26 7.81 17.66
N PRO A 206 12.76 8.71 18.52
CA PRO A 206 13.32 8.93 19.85
C PRO A 206 13.38 7.68 20.73
N GLU A 207 12.38 6.79 20.61
CA GLU A 207 12.32 5.52 21.36
C GLU A 207 13.47 4.55 21.01
N TYR A 208 14.04 4.68 19.81
CA TYR A 208 15.11 3.80 19.30
C TYR A 208 16.47 4.49 19.30
N GLY A 209 16.50 5.83 19.36
CA GLY A 209 17.74 6.59 19.17
C GLY A 209 18.32 6.45 17.76
N LEU A 210 17.50 6.10 16.77
CA LEU A 210 17.90 5.77 15.41
C LEU A 210 16.94 6.39 14.39
N THR A 211 17.41 6.62 13.16
CA THR A 211 16.52 6.87 12.03
C THR A 211 15.92 5.57 11.51
N VAL A 212 14.82 5.65 10.76
CA VAL A 212 14.18 4.47 10.16
C VAL A 212 15.17 3.70 9.26
N ALA A 213 16.05 4.39 8.54
CA ALA A 213 17.06 3.77 7.68
C ALA A 213 18.19 3.03 8.44
N GLN A 214 18.28 3.20 9.76
CA GLN A 214 19.21 2.48 10.62
C GLN A 214 18.59 1.26 11.30
N LEU A 215 17.26 1.11 11.25
CA LEU A 215 16.60 -0.10 11.72
C LEU A 215 16.90 -1.26 10.77
N ASP A 216 16.95 -2.48 11.31
CA ASP A 216 16.90 -3.66 10.47
C ASP A 216 15.52 -3.81 9.80
N ALA A 217 15.47 -4.60 8.73
CA ALA A 217 14.26 -4.76 7.94
C ALA A 217 13.10 -5.39 8.73
N ALA A 218 13.39 -6.31 9.66
CA ALA A 218 12.36 -6.99 10.45
C ALA A 218 11.69 -6.01 11.41
N GLU A 219 12.49 -5.20 12.09
CA GLU A 219 12.03 -4.19 13.03
C GLU A 219 11.28 -3.06 12.31
N LYS A 220 11.80 -2.57 11.18
CA LYS A 220 11.07 -1.63 10.33
C LYS A 220 9.70 -2.18 9.94
N ASN A 221 9.61 -3.43 9.47
CA ASN A 221 8.34 -4.04 9.07
C ASN A 221 7.37 -4.22 10.25
N ARG A 222 7.90 -4.43 11.45
CA ARG A 222 7.11 -4.53 12.69
C ARG A 222 6.45 -3.21 13.04
N ILE A 223 7.16 -2.08 12.96
CA ILE A 223 6.66 -0.79 13.48
C ILE A 223 6.19 0.20 12.41
N SER A 224 6.45 -0.06 11.12
CA SER A 224 6.15 0.89 10.06
C SER A 224 4.66 1.20 9.92
N HIS A 225 4.39 2.43 9.49
CA HIS A 225 3.07 2.91 9.08
C HIS A 225 2.39 1.94 8.09
N ARG A 226 3.11 1.46 7.07
CA ARG A 226 2.59 0.48 6.10
C ARG A 226 2.31 -0.87 6.74
N GLY A 227 3.23 -1.39 7.55
CA GLY A 227 3.01 -2.66 8.27
C GLY A 227 1.78 -2.62 9.16
N LYS A 228 1.55 -1.52 9.87
CA LYS A 228 0.34 -1.29 10.68
C LYS A 228 -0.93 -1.26 9.82
N ALA A 229 -0.93 -0.47 8.75
CA ALA A 229 -2.07 -0.36 7.84
C ALA A 229 -2.40 -1.72 7.18
N LEU A 230 -1.39 -2.44 6.69
CA LEU A 230 -1.56 -3.74 6.03
C LEU A 230 -2.10 -4.81 6.98
N ARG A 231 -1.64 -4.85 8.24
CA ARG A 231 -2.18 -5.80 9.22
C ARG A 231 -3.66 -5.54 9.51
N ALA A 232 -4.04 -4.27 9.69
CA ALA A 232 -5.45 -3.90 9.85
C ALA A 232 -6.28 -4.28 8.61
N ALA A 233 -5.76 -4.03 7.40
CA ALA A 233 -6.43 -4.42 6.16
C ALA A 233 -6.57 -5.94 6.05
N ALA A 234 -5.53 -6.71 6.38
CA ALA A 234 -5.56 -8.16 6.33
C ALA A 234 -6.57 -8.75 7.33
N GLU A 235 -6.65 -8.20 8.54
CA GLU A 235 -7.64 -8.59 9.55
C GLU A 235 -9.08 -8.35 9.06
N GLU A 236 -9.37 -7.17 8.53
CA GLU A 236 -10.69 -6.81 7.98
C GLU A 236 -11.06 -7.68 6.77
N VAL A 237 -10.14 -7.87 5.82
CA VAL A 237 -10.36 -8.71 4.65
C VAL A 237 -10.57 -10.17 5.06
N TYR A 238 -9.77 -10.70 5.97
CA TYR A 238 -9.92 -12.07 6.49
C TYR A 238 -11.25 -12.25 7.23
N GLY A 239 -11.62 -11.31 8.09
CA GLY A 239 -12.89 -11.33 8.81
C GLY A 239 -14.11 -11.34 7.88
N ASN A 240 -14.06 -10.57 6.80
CA ASN A 240 -15.11 -10.57 5.78
C ASN A 240 -15.07 -11.84 4.92
N PHE A 241 -13.89 -12.31 4.53
CA PHE A 241 -13.71 -13.54 3.76
C PHE A 241 -14.26 -14.76 4.49
N ARG A 242 -13.99 -14.90 5.80
CA ARG A 242 -14.50 -16.01 6.62
C ARG A 242 -16.02 -16.07 6.67
N LYS A 243 -16.71 -14.92 6.68
CA LYS A 243 -18.18 -14.88 6.66
C LYS A 243 -18.75 -15.48 5.37
N LEU A 244 -17.97 -15.50 4.29
CA LEU A 244 -18.33 -16.14 3.01
C LEU A 244 -18.15 -17.67 3.05
N CYS A 245 -17.41 -18.21 4.03
CA CYS A 245 -17.17 -19.65 4.19
C CYS A 245 -18.20 -20.37 5.05
N VAL A 246 -19.12 -19.63 5.68
CA VAL A 246 -20.15 -20.20 6.58
C VAL A 246 -21.53 -20.25 5.90
N VAL A 247 -21.59 -20.05 4.58
CA VAL A 247 -22.82 -20.07 3.77
C VAL A 247 -22.77 -21.19 2.75
#